data_AF-A0A920DN50-F1
#
_entry.id   AF-A0A920DN50-F1
#
_cell.length_a   1.000
_cell.length_b   1.000
_cell.length_c   1.000
_cell.angle_alpha   90.00
_cell.angle_beta   90.00
_cell.angle_gamma   90.00
#
_symmetry.space_group_name_H-M   'P 1'
#
loop_
_entity.id
_entity.type
_entity.pdbx_description
1 polymer ?
#
loop_
_entity_poly.entity_id
_entity_poly.type
_entity_poly.pdbx_seq_one_letter_code
_entity_poly.pdbx_strand_id
1 'polypeptide(L)'
;MTAGMATVSGSVMIALAGELENQFVGINIVQHFLTASILSIPAAIMYAEIMYPSNEITHQISDAKEENIYAGSMDAITKGTKDGLNIAVNVAAILIAILALVSIVDGFLSLMCLIYPAKDIRLDLCPMHGLWVTMGEAASAAELLGLKLATNEFVAYINWGA
;
A
#
# COMPACT_ATOMS: atom_id res chain seq x y z
N MET A 1 -12.69 -7.67 2.65
CA MET A 1 -11.36 -7.67 2.00
C MET A 1 -11.04 -6.34 1.33
N THR A 2 -11.90 -5.81 0.45
CA THR A 2 -11.67 -4.55 -0.30
C THR A 2 -11.29 -3.36 0.60
N ALA A 3 -12.04 -3.13 1.68
CA ALA A 3 -11.74 -2.06 2.63
C ALA A 3 -10.35 -2.21 3.28
N GLY A 4 -9.93 -3.43 3.60
CA GLY A 4 -8.60 -3.69 4.19
C GLY A 4 -7.45 -3.39 3.24
N MET A 5 -7.61 -3.70 1.95
CA MET A 5 -6.60 -3.42 0.91
C MET A 5 -6.58 -1.95 0.46
N ALA A 6 -7.68 -1.21 0.69
CA ALA A 6 -7.79 0.21 0.33
C ALA A 6 -7.13 1.14 1.37
N THR A 7 -7.02 0.68 2.63
CA THR A 7 -6.47 1.45 3.76
C THR A 7 -5.05 1.02 4.12
N VAL A 8 -4.34 1.86 4.88
CA VAL A 8 -3.02 1.53 5.43
C VAL A 8 -3.12 1.28 6.94
N SER A 9 -2.40 0.25 7.43
CA SER A 9 -2.29 -0.03 8.87
C SER A 9 -1.56 1.10 9.60
N GLY A 10 -2.01 1.45 10.82
CA GLY A 10 -1.35 2.45 11.66
C GLY A 10 0.12 2.13 11.95
N SER A 11 0.48 0.84 12.09
CA SER A 11 1.87 0.42 12.32
C SER A 11 2.79 0.73 11.13
N VAL A 12 2.28 0.56 9.91
CA VAL A 12 3.01 0.84 8.66
C VAL A 12 3.02 2.32 8.34
N MET A 13 1.94 3.04 8.65
CA MET A 13 1.80 4.47 8.42
C MET A 13 2.93 5.29 9.04
N ILE A 14 3.32 4.99 10.29
CA ILE A 14 4.41 5.70 10.96
C ILE A 14 5.76 5.44 10.27
N ALA A 15 6.00 4.21 9.83
CA ALA A 15 7.21 3.86 9.09
C ALA A 15 7.30 4.62 7.75
N LEU A 16 6.19 4.66 7.00
CA LEU A 16 6.12 5.39 5.72
C LEU A 16 6.24 6.92 5.92
N ALA A 17 5.65 7.45 6.98
CA ALA A 17 5.74 8.87 7.30
C ALA A 17 7.19 9.28 7.64
N GLY A 18 7.93 8.43 8.36
CA GLY A 18 9.34 8.68 8.66
C GLY A 18 10.23 8.70 7.42
N GLU A 19 9.94 7.88 6.40
CA GLU A 19 10.70 7.89 5.14
C GLU A 19 10.56 9.22 4.38
N LEU A 20 9.35 9.80 4.41
CA LEU A 20 9.02 11.01 3.65
C LEU A 20 9.33 12.32 4.41
N GLU A 21 9.63 12.26 5.70
CA GLU A 21 9.79 13.43 6.58
C GLU A 21 10.88 14.38 6.08
N ASN A 22 11.98 13.83 5.54
CA ASN A 22 13.10 14.62 5.04
C ASN A 22 12.80 15.34 3.73
N GLN A 23 11.93 14.80 2.88
CA GLN A 23 11.56 15.43 1.61
C GLN A 23 10.49 16.51 1.79
N PHE A 24 9.51 16.25 2.65
CA PHE A 24 8.35 17.13 2.82
C PHE A 24 8.41 17.90 4.14
N VAL A 25 9.51 18.64 4.33
CA VAL A 25 9.76 19.42 5.55
C VAL A 25 8.65 20.46 5.76
N GLY A 26 8.02 20.43 6.93
CA GLY A 26 6.93 21.35 7.31
C GLY A 26 5.54 20.89 6.88
N ILE A 27 5.40 19.72 6.25
CA ILE A 27 4.11 19.11 5.92
C ILE A 27 3.81 17.98 6.89
N ASN A 28 2.59 17.93 7.40
CA ASN A 28 2.16 16.83 8.28
C ASN A 28 1.75 15.61 7.44
N ILE A 29 2.72 14.75 7.13
CA ILE A 29 2.52 13.55 6.31
C ILE A 29 1.54 12.57 6.98
N VAL A 30 1.59 12.43 8.31
CA VAL A 30 0.69 11.55 9.06
C VAL A 30 -0.76 11.99 8.88
N GLN A 31 -1.05 13.29 8.88
CA GLN A 31 -2.38 13.83 8.62
C GLN A 31 -2.88 13.46 7.22
N HIS A 32 -2.03 13.50 6.19
CA HIS A 32 -2.38 13.09 4.85
C HIS A 32 -2.72 11.59 4.78
N PHE A 33 -1.90 10.73 5.38
CA PHE A 33 -2.19 9.29 5.44
C PHE A 33 -3.47 8.96 6.19
N LEU A 34 -3.71 9.61 7.32
CA LEU A 34 -4.93 9.42 8.11
C LEU A 34 -6.17 9.84 7.33
N THR A 35 -6.11 11.01 6.68
CA THR A 35 -7.20 11.52 5.84
C THR A 35 -7.48 10.58 4.67
N ALA A 36 -6.43 10.12 3.97
CA ALA A 36 -6.56 9.18 2.86
C ALA A 36 -7.18 7.84 3.30
N SER A 37 -6.78 7.31 4.47
CA SER A 37 -7.31 6.06 5.01
C SER A 37 -8.81 6.17 5.34
N ILE A 38 -9.21 7.26 6.01
CA ILE A 38 -10.63 7.50 6.37
C ILE A 38 -11.50 7.66 5.12
N LEU A 39 -11.03 8.42 4.11
CA LEU A 39 -11.76 8.61 2.85
C LEU A 39 -11.87 7.32 2.04
N SER A 40 -10.89 6.41 2.17
CA SER A 40 -10.86 5.15 1.43
C SER A 40 -11.90 4.14 1.91
N ILE A 41 -12.36 4.22 3.16
CA ILE A 41 -13.36 3.29 3.72
C ILE A 41 -14.71 3.36 2.96
N PRO A 42 -15.40 4.52 2.89
CA PRO A 42 -16.67 4.60 2.16
C PRO A 42 -16.49 4.34 0.66
N ALA A 43 -15.38 4.79 0.07
CA ALA A 43 -15.06 4.52 -1.33
C ALA A 43 -14.90 3.01 -1.58
N ALA A 44 -14.19 2.29 -0.71
CA ALA A 44 -13.98 0.85 -0.85
C ALA A 44 -15.28 0.04 -0.70
N ILE A 45 -16.19 0.46 0.20
CA ILE A 45 -17.51 -0.16 0.33
C ILE A 45 -18.33 0.06 -0.94
N MET A 46 -18.37 1.30 -1.45
CA MET A 46 -19.07 1.62 -2.69
C MET A 46 -18.52 0.81 -3.88
N TYR A 47 -17.19 0.75 -4.04
CA TYR A 47 -16.57 -0.05 -5.10
C TYR A 47 -16.82 -1.55 -4.93
N ALA A 48 -16.82 -2.06 -3.69
CA ALA A 48 -17.14 -3.46 -3.43
C ALA A 48 -18.55 -3.80 -3.88
N GLU A 49 -19.55 -2.96 -3.57
CA GLU A 49 -20.94 -3.17 -4.00
C GLU A 49 -21.14 -2.97 -5.50
N ILE A 50 -20.38 -2.09 -6.15
CA ILE A 50 -20.42 -1.96 -7.63
C ILE A 50 -19.85 -3.22 -8.31
N MET A 51 -18.75 -3.76 -7.78
CA MET A 51 -18.05 -4.90 -8.39
C MET A 51 -18.69 -6.25 -8.04
N TYR A 52 -19.22 -6.38 -6.82
CA TYR A 52 -19.84 -7.58 -6.31
C TYR A 52 -21.03 -7.19 -5.40
N PRO A 53 -22.21 -6.91 -6.00
CA PRO A 53 -23.36 -6.42 -5.27
C PRO A 53 -23.94 -7.47 -4.31
N SER A 54 -24.26 -7.06 -3.09
CA SER A 54 -24.97 -7.93 -2.15
C SER A 54 -26.45 -8.04 -2.52
N ASN A 55 -26.91 -9.26 -2.77
CA ASN A 55 -28.32 -9.55 -3.05
C ASN A 55 -29.11 -10.00 -1.81
N GLU A 56 -28.42 -10.24 -0.69
CA GLU A 56 -29.03 -10.67 0.57
C GLU A 56 -28.83 -9.61 1.66
N ILE A 57 -29.85 -9.44 2.50
CA ILE A 57 -29.78 -8.54 3.65
C ILE A 57 -29.22 -9.35 4.83
N THR A 58 -28.00 -9.02 5.25
CA THR A 58 -27.38 -9.62 6.44
C THR A 58 -28.09 -9.11 7.70
N HIS A 59 -29.11 -9.82 8.15
CA HIS A 59 -29.80 -9.59 9.43
C HIS A 59 -29.10 -10.35 10.56
N GLN A 60 -27.83 -10.06 10.86
CA GLN A 60 -27.19 -10.64 12.05
C GLN A 60 -26.03 -9.77 12.55
N ILE A 61 -26.34 -8.93 13.55
CA ILE A 61 -25.36 -8.39 14.51
C ILE A 61 -25.70 -8.97 15.91
N SER A 62 -26.38 -10.13 15.98
CA SER A 62 -26.98 -10.59 17.24
C SER A 62 -26.07 -11.43 18.12
N ASP A 63 -24.88 -11.85 17.68
CA ASP A 63 -24.01 -12.75 18.45
C ASP A 63 -22.51 -12.36 18.39
N ALA A 64 -22.22 -11.06 18.30
CA ALA A 64 -20.86 -10.59 18.56
C ALA A 64 -20.55 -10.77 20.05
N LYS A 65 -20.06 -11.96 20.43
CA LYS A 65 -19.46 -12.15 21.75
C LYS A 65 -18.28 -11.19 21.85
N GLU A 66 -18.35 -10.23 22.77
CA GLU A 66 -17.18 -9.48 23.22
C GLU A 66 -16.24 -10.47 23.90
N GLU A 67 -15.38 -11.10 23.11
CA GLU A 67 -14.27 -11.89 23.64
C GLU A 67 -13.24 -10.89 24.15
N ASN A 68 -13.05 -10.84 25.47
CA ASN A 68 -11.99 -10.02 26.06
C ASN A 68 -10.64 -10.65 25.70
N ILE A 69 -10.04 -10.18 24.60
CA ILE A 69 -8.79 -10.71 24.03
C ILE A 69 -7.58 -10.43 24.95
N TYR A 70 -7.73 -9.49 25.89
CA TYR A 70 -6.65 -9.01 26.76
C TYR A 70 -7.06 -9.05 28.23
N ALA A 71 -6.14 -9.53 29.09
CA ALA A 71 -6.37 -9.58 30.53
C ALA A 71 -6.18 -8.21 31.23
N GLY A 72 -5.60 -7.22 30.54
CA GLY A 72 -5.39 -5.86 31.03
C GLY A 72 -4.44 -5.06 30.14
N SER A 73 -4.17 -3.81 30.49
CA SER A 73 -3.37 -2.89 29.66
C SER A 73 -1.95 -3.41 29.39
N MET A 74 -1.29 -4.01 30.39
CA MET A 74 0.05 -4.58 30.21
C MET A 74 0.06 -5.82 29.31
N ASP A 75 -0.99 -6.65 29.36
CA ASP A 75 -1.14 -7.80 28.46
C ASP A 75 -1.34 -7.33 27.01
N ALA A 76 -2.17 -6.30 26.80
CA ALA A 76 -2.37 -5.68 25.49
C ALA A 76 -1.09 -5.09 24.90
N ILE A 77 -0.30 -4.36 25.69
CA ILE A 77 0.99 -3.81 25.24
C ILE A 77 1.96 -4.93 24.87
N THR A 78 2.05 -5.98 25.69
CA THR A 78 2.98 -7.10 25.48
C THR A 78 2.61 -7.92 24.24
N LYS A 79 1.33 -8.25 24.06
CA LYS A 79 0.84 -8.95 22.85
C LYS A 79 1.00 -8.07 21.61
N GLY A 80 0.59 -6.80 21.68
CA GLY A 80 0.75 -5.86 20.57
C GLY A 80 2.20 -5.68 20.13
N THR A 81 3.15 -5.67 21.07
CA THR A 81 4.59 -5.60 20.75
C THR A 81 5.09 -6.86 20.04
N LYS A 82 4.65 -8.05 20.50
CA LYS A 82 5.00 -9.33 19.85
C LYS A 82 4.43 -9.42 18.43
N ASP A 83 3.17 -9.04 18.27
CA ASP A 83 2.49 -9.05 16.96
C ASP A 83 3.15 -8.03 16.02
N GLY A 84 3.45 -6.83 16.51
CA GLY A 84 4.19 -5.81 15.77
C GLY A 84 5.58 -6.28 15.32
N LEU A 85 6.33 -6.95 16.20
CA LEU A 85 7.64 -7.51 15.85
C LEU A 85 7.52 -8.57 14.74
N ASN A 86 6.54 -9.47 14.85
CA ASN A 86 6.28 -10.48 13.82
C ASN A 86 5.94 -9.84 12.48
N ILE A 87 5.08 -8.82 12.48
CA ILE A 87 4.74 -8.07 11.26
C ILE A 87 5.99 -7.40 10.69
N ALA A 88 6.82 -6.74 11.50
CA ALA A 88 8.03 -6.05 11.04
C ALA A 88 9.01 -7.01 10.36
N VAL A 89 9.29 -8.16 10.99
CA VAL A 89 10.18 -9.19 10.42
C VAL A 89 9.61 -9.76 9.12
N ASN A 90 8.30 -10.03 9.07
CA ASN A 90 7.65 -10.55 7.87
C ASN A 90 7.71 -9.54 6.71
N VAL A 91 7.42 -8.27 6.96
CA VAL A 91 7.51 -7.21 5.95
C VAL A 91 8.94 -7.08 5.42
N ALA A 92 9.94 -7.05 6.31
CA ALA A 92 11.33 -6.99 5.91
C ALA A 92 11.75 -8.18 5.02
N ALA A 93 11.34 -9.41 5.40
CA ALA A 93 11.63 -10.60 4.61
C ALA A 93 10.96 -10.58 3.24
N ILE A 94 9.68 -10.18 3.18
CA ILE A 94 8.93 -10.06 1.92
C ILE A 94 9.56 -9.00 1.01
N LEU A 95 10.00 -7.87 1.56
CA LEU A 95 10.67 -6.81 0.80
C LEU A 95 11.97 -7.32 0.16
N ILE A 96 12.81 -8.03 0.91
CA ILE A 96 14.04 -8.62 0.37
C ILE A 96 13.71 -9.59 -0.78
N ALA A 97 12.71 -10.45 -0.60
CA ALA A 97 12.31 -11.43 -1.61
C ALA A 97 11.77 -10.76 -2.89
N ILE A 98 10.87 -9.78 -2.75
CA ILE A 98 10.27 -9.06 -3.89
C ILE A 98 11.35 -8.27 -4.64
N LEU A 99 12.22 -7.53 -3.94
CA LEU A 99 13.30 -6.76 -4.59
C LEU A 99 14.29 -7.67 -5.33
N ALA A 100 14.59 -8.84 -4.79
CA ALA A 100 15.40 -9.84 -5.48
C ALA A 100 14.72 -10.37 -6.76
N LEU A 101 13.42 -10.67 -6.70
CA LEU A 101 12.64 -11.11 -7.86
C LEU A 101 12.56 -10.03 -8.94
N VAL A 102 12.30 -8.77 -8.54
CA VAL A 102 12.28 -7.63 -9.47
C VAL A 102 13.65 -7.49 -10.14
N SER A 103 14.74 -7.56 -9.38
CA SER A 103 16.10 -7.48 -9.95
C SER A 103 16.41 -8.61 -10.94
N ILE A 104 15.91 -9.83 -10.70
CA ILE A 104 16.06 -10.95 -11.65
C ILE A 104 15.28 -10.67 -12.94
N VAL A 105 14.04 -10.17 -12.81
CA VAL A 105 13.18 -9.81 -13.96
C VAL A 105 13.80 -8.67 -14.77
N ASP A 106 14.30 -7.63 -14.10
CA ASP A 106 15.00 -6.52 -14.75
C ASP A 106 16.27 -6.97 -15.47
N GLY A 107 17.04 -7.87 -14.86
CA GLY A 107 18.21 -8.49 -15.49
C GLY A 107 17.84 -9.28 -16.75
N PHE A 108 16.74 -10.04 -16.69
CA PHE A 108 16.23 -10.78 -17.85
C PHE A 108 15.73 -9.85 -18.96
N LEU A 109 14.96 -8.81 -18.62
CA LEU A 109 14.49 -7.79 -19.55
C LEU A 109 15.65 -7.04 -20.22
N SER A 110 16.70 -6.71 -19.45
CA SER A 110 17.91 -6.09 -19.97
C SER A 110 18.61 -6.96 -21.02
N LEU A 111 18.70 -8.28 -20.76
CA LEU A 111 19.25 -9.23 -21.72
C LEU A 111 18.40 -9.33 -23.00
N MET A 112 17.07 -9.34 -22.86
CA MET A 112 16.17 -9.33 -24.02
C MET A 112 16.29 -8.03 -24.83
N CYS A 113 16.49 -6.89 -24.17
CA CYS A 113 16.64 -5.58 -24.80
C CYS A 113 17.92 -5.47 -25.65
N LEU A 114 18.99 -6.21 -25.29
CA LEU A 114 20.20 -6.32 -26.11
C LEU A 114 19.95 -7.04 -27.45
N ILE A 115 18.98 -7.96 -27.49
CA ILE A 115 18.67 -8.77 -28.67
C ILE A 115 17.58 -8.10 -29.52
N TYR A 116 16.61 -7.44 -28.87
CA TYR A 116 15.55 -6.68 -29.49
C TYR A 116 15.55 -5.29 -28.87
N PRO A 117 15.97 -4.21 -29.58
CA PRO A 117 16.01 -2.86 -29.00
C PRO A 117 14.58 -2.39 -28.74
N ALA A 118 14.05 -2.78 -27.59
CA ALA A 118 12.69 -2.54 -27.17
C ALA A 118 12.68 -1.19 -26.47
N LYS A 119 12.39 -0.14 -27.24
CA LYS A 119 12.34 1.23 -26.73
C LYS A 119 11.18 1.46 -25.75
N ASP A 120 10.16 0.58 -25.73
CA ASP A 120 8.86 0.88 -25.12
C ASP A 120 8.22 -0.31 -24.36
N ILE A 121 8.96 -1.06 -23.53
CA ILE A 121 8.34 -1.99 -22.55
C ILE A 121 8.13 -1.24 -21.24
N ARG A 122 7.37 -0.14 -21.28
CA ARG A 122 6.80 0.47 -20.08
C ARG A 122 5.32 0.16 -20.09
N LEU A 123 4.84 -0.57 -19.08
CA LEU A 123 3.41 -0.70 -18.83
C LEU A 123 2.89 0.69 -18.44
N ASP A 124 2.40 1.42 -19.43
CA ASP A 124 2.09 2.82 -19.25
C ASP A 124 0.75 2.99 -18.51
N LEU A 125 0.83 3.26 -17.20
CA LEU A 125 -0.32 3.61 -16.37
C LEU A 125 -0.72 5.10 -16.52
N CYS A 126 -0.03 5.88 -17.37
CA CYS A 126 -0.30 7.29 -17.63
C CYS A 126 -1.78 7.65 -17.90
N PRO A 127 -2.60 6.87 -18.65
CA PRO A 127 -4.00 7.23 -18.89
C PRO A 127 -4.87 7.25 -17.61
N MET A 128 -4.51 6.51 -16.55
CA MET A 128 -5.25 6.55 -15.27
C MET A 128 -4.91 7.80 -14.43
N HIS A 129 -3.74 8.42 -14.68
CA HIS A 129 -3.21 9.55 -13.89
C HIS A 129 -3.62 10.90 -14.44
N GLY A 130 -3.80 11.00 -15.76
CA GLY A 130 -4.24 12.23 -16.44
C GLY A 130 -5.64 12.72 -16.02
N LEU A 131 -6.39 11.94 -15.23
CA LEU A 131 -7.68 12.32 -14.67
C LEU A 131 -7.56 13.21 -13.41
N TRP A 132 -6.44 13.16 -12.68
CA TRP A 132 -6.31 13.78 -11.35
C TRP A 132 -5.00 14.57 -11.14
N VAL A 133 -4.02 14.39 -12.04
CA VAL A 133 -2.69 15.00 -11.97
C VAL A 133 -2.44 15.83 -13.22
N THR A 134 -1.62 16.89 -13.10
CA THR A 134 -1.24 17.70 -14.27
C THR A 134 -0.49 16.85 -15.29
N MET A 135 -0.69 17.09 -16.59
CA MET A 135 -0.09 16.27 -17.65
C MET A 135 1.46 16.28 -17.62
N GLY A 136 2.08 17.28 -16.99
CA GLY A 136 3.53 17.34 -16.79
C GLY A 136 4.05 16.41 -15.69
N GLU A 137 3.22 16.04 -14.71
CA GLU A 137 3.57 15.21 -13.55
C GLU A 137 2.99 13.78 -13.64
N ALA A 138 2.11 13.55 -14.62
CA ALA A 138 1.41 12.28 -14.81
C ALA A 138 2.36 11.08 -14.99
N ALA A 139 3.51 11.27 -15.63
CA ALA A 139 4.51 10.21 -15.83
C ALA A 139 5.14 9.76 -14.50
N SER A 140 5.55 10.71 -13.65
CA SER A 140 6.15 10.41 -12.34
C SER A 140 5.12 9.77 -11.40
N ALA A 141 3.87 10.25 -11.42
CA ALA A 141 2.80 9.64 -10.65
C ALA A 141 2.49 8.20 -11.12
N ALA A 142 2.50 7.97 -12.44
CA ALA A 142 2.29 6.65 -13.04
C ALA A 142 3.38 5.64 -12.67
N GLU A 143 4.63 6.09 -12.57
CA GLU A 143 5.73 5.26 -12.11
C GLU A 143 5.55 4.83 -10.65
N LEU A 144 5.18 5.75 -9.76
CA LEU A 144 4.93 5.42 -8.34
C LEU A 144 3.75 4.46 -8.17
N LEU A 145 2.66 4.66 -8.90
CA LEU A 145 1.52 3.75 -8.85
C LEU A 145 1.84 2.38 -9.49
N GLY A 146 2.66 2.35 -10.53
CA GLY A 146 3.18 1.12 -11.12
C GLY A 146 4.05 0.35 -10.13
N LEU A 147 4.99 1.02 -9.45
CA LEU A 147 5.81 0.44 -8.40
C LEU A 147 4.94 -0.12 -7.27
N LYS A 148 3.95 0.65 -6.80
CA LYS A 148 3.03 0.20 -5.76
C LYS A 148 2.26 -1.06 -6.14
N LEU A 149 1.78 -1.15 -7.39
CA LEU A 149 0.99 -2.26 -7.89
C LEU A 149 1.84 -3.51 -8.15
N ALA A 150 3.02 -3.34 -8.75
CA ALA A 150 3.92 -4.43 -9.10
C ALA A 150 4.69 -4.99 -7.90
N THR A 151 4.96 -4.14 -6.91
CA THR A 151 5.71 -4.50 -5.70
C THR A 151 4.85 -4.30 -4.45
N ASN A 152 4.95 -3.13 -3.81
CA ASN A 152 4.13 -2.70 -2.68
C ASN A 152 4.31 -1.20 -2.42
N GLU A 153 3.55 -0.67 -1.46
CA GLU A 153 3.61 0.73 -1.05
C GLU A 153 4.96 1.13 -0.43
N PHE A 154 5.65 0.26 0.31
CA PHE A 154 6.95 0.59 0.92
C PHE A 154 7.99 0.92 -0.14
N VAL A 155 8.12 0.09 -1.17
CA VAL A 155 9.08 0.32 -2.26
C VAL A 155 8.75 1.61 -3.03
N ALA A 156 7.46 1.86 -3.29
CA ALA A 156 7.03 3.09 -3.94
C ALA A 156 7.35 4.34 -3.10
N TYR A 157 7.13 4.31 -1.79
CA TYR A 157 7.40 5.44 -0.90
C TYR A 157 8.88 5.70 -0.67
N ILE A 158 9.72 4.66 -0.62
CA ILE A 158 11.18 4.81 -0.60
C ILE A 158 11.67 5.46 -1.90
N ASN A 159 11.15 5.03 -3.05
CA ASN A 159 11.53 5.61 -4.33
C ASN A 159 11.07 7.07 -4.45
N TRP A 160 9.89 7.40 -3.91
CA TRP A 160 9.44 8.79 -3.85
C TRP A 160 10.31 9.63 -2.91
N GLY A 161 10.72 9.07 -1.77
CA GLY A 161 11.55 9.67 -0.72
C GLY A 161 13.06 9.80 -1.04
N ALA A 162 13.54 9.14 -2.10
CA ALA A 162 14.92 9.24 -2.61
C ALA A 162 15.13 10.45 -3.53
#